data_AF-A0A7S3QH78-F1
#
_entry.id   AF-A0A7S3QH78-F1
#
_cell.length_a   1.000
_cell.length_b   1.000
_cell.length_c   1.000
_cell.angle_alpha   90.00
_cell.angle_beta   90.00
_cell.angle_gamma   90.00
#
_symmetry.space_group_name_H-M   'P 1'
#
loop_
_entity.id
_entity.type
_entity.pdbx_description
1 polymer ?
#
loop_
_entity_poly.entity_id
_entity_poly.type
_entity_poly.pdbx_seq_one_letter_code
_entity_poly.pdbx_strand_id
1 'polypeptide(L)'
;ITIDAGGVRFYEGDVAGVIEDPSTVNVPQVIKLNTPIGDDFFLHFNLKSGFNNGTKEGANQVMITKTGREGNFYSPSVLLAKLSAGGSWTSDSVFNGEDVTVTVNSIGTY
;
A
#
# COMPACT_ATOMS: atom_id res chain seq x y z
N ILE A 1 -6.57 -6.77 -0.95
CA ILE A 1 -7.91 -6.12 -1.12
C ILE A 1 -7.79 -5.06 -2.21
N THR A 2 -8.87 -4.79 -2.94
CA THR A 2 -8.92 -3.74 -3.97
C THR A 2 -9.93 -2.68 -3.58
N ILE A 3 -9.51 -1.42 -3.60
CA ILE A 3 -10.35 -0.23 -3.43
C ILE A 3 -10.59 0.36 -4.82
N ASP A 4 -11.85 0.64 -5.16
CA ASP A 4 -12.27 1.12 -6.47
C ASP A 4 -13.46 2.06 -6.31
N ALA A 5 -13.49 3.15 -7.07
CA ALA A 5 -14.62 4.06 -7.15
C ALA A 5 -15.94 3.36 -7.54
N GLY A 6 -15.87 2.28 -8.32
CA GLY A 6 -17.02 1.44 -8.70
C GLY A 6 -17.37 0.32 -7.71
N GLY A 7 -16.60 0.14 -6.63
CA GLY A 7 -16.72 -1.01 -5.72
C GLY A 7 -16.52 -0.64 -4.26
N VAL A 8 -15.60 -1.32 -3.57
CA VAL A 8 -15.22 -0.99 -2.18
C VAL A 8 -14.48 0.34 -2.19
N ARG A 9 -14.99 1.34 -1.46
CA ARG A 9 -14.43 2.71 -1.48
C ARG A 9 -13.59 3.08 -0.26
N PHE A 10 -13.51 2.21 0.74
CA PHE A 10 -12.69 2.44 1.93
C PHE A 10 -12.21 1.11 2.51
N TYR A 11 -11.08 1.16 3.20
CA TYR A 11 -10.57 0.08 4.03
C TYR A 11 -9.96 0.68 5.30
N GLU A 12 -10.33 0.12 6.43
CA GLU A 12 -9.72 0.39 7.73
C GLU A 12 -9.40 -0.95 8.38
N GLY A 13 -8.13 -1.13 8.75
CA GLY A 13 -7.65 -2.37 9.33
C GLY A 13 -6.14 -2.49 9.19
N ASP A 14 -5.60 -3.57 9.74
CA ASP A 14 -4.17 -3.83 9.71
C ASP A 14 -3.70 -4.26 8.31
N VAL A 15 -2.41 -4.05 8.04
CA VAL A 15 -1.72 -4.55 6.85
C VAL A 15 -0.50 -5.31 7.33
N ALA A 16 -0.38 -6.58 6.94
CA ALA A 16 0.76 -7.40 7.30
C ALA A 16 2.01 -6.99 6.51
N GLY A 17 3.17 -7.27 7.10
CA GLY A 17 4.44 -7.11 6.40
C GLY A 17 4.47 -7.93 5.12
N VAL A 18 5.08 -7.40 4.06
CA VAL A 18 5.15 -8.07 2.75
C VAL A 18 5.87 -9.42 2.78
N ILE A 19 6.67 -9.68 3.82
CA ILE A 19 7.41 -10.95 3.99
C ILE A 19 6.70 -11.96 4.91
N GLU A 20 5.59 -11.57 5.55
CA GLU A 20 4.84 -12.48 6.42
C GLU A 20 4.23 -13.62 5.59
N ASP A 21 3.98 -14.76 6.22
CA ASP A 21 3.35 -15.90 5.53
C ASP A 21 1.82 -15.65 5.43
N PRO A 22 1.26 -15.49 4.22
CA PRO A 22 -0.17 -15.24 4.02
C PRO A 22 -1.08 -16.34 4.55
N SER A 23 -0.56 -17.55 4.79
CA SER A 23 -1.32 -18.64 5.43
C SER A 23 -1.43 -18.52 6.95
N THR A 24 -0.60 -17.66 7.55
CA THR A 24 -0.51 -17.45 9.01
C THR A 24 -1.04 -16.09 9.45
N VAL A 25 -1.18 -15.13 8.53
CA VAL A 25 -1.77 -13.81 8.79
C VAL A 25 -3.15 -13.70 8.13
N ASN A 26 -4.13 -13.16 8.87
CA ASN A 26 -5.50 -12.99 8.40
C ASN A 26 -5.80 -11.56 7.91
N VAL A 27 -4.79 -10.83 7.46
CA VAL A 27 -4.90 -9.44 7.01
C VAL A 27 -4.21 -9.26 5.66
N PRO A 28 -4.59 -8.25 4.85
CA PRO A 28 -3.95 -8.01 3.56
C PRO A 28 -2.46 -7.68 3.72
N GLN A 29 -1.63 -8.16 2.79
CA GLN A 29 -0.22 -7.73 2.67
C GLN A 29 -0.06 -6.60 1.65
N VAL A 30 -0.97 -6.53 0.70
CA VAL A 30 -1.03 -5.52 -0.36
C VAL A 30 -2.46 -5.02 -0.51
N ILE A 31 -2.61 -3.71 -0.59
CA ILE A 31 -3.85 -3.03 -0.95
C ILE A 31 -3.66 -2.41 -2.32
N LYS A 32 -4.55 -2.76 -3.26
CA LYS A 32 -4.63 -2.11 -4.57
C LYS A 32 -5.63 -0.95 -4.47
N LEU A 33 -5.26 0.24 -4.89
CA LEU A 33 -6.18 1.33 -5.19
C LEU A 33 -6.31 1.40 -6.72
N ASN A 34 -7.47 0.98 -7.21
CA ASN A 34 -7.78 0.83 -8.62
C ASN A 34 -8.20 2.16 -9.22
N THR A 35 -7.58 2.55 -10.33
CA THR A 35 -7.97 3.71 -11.11
C THR A 35 -8.65 3.26 -12.41
N PRO A 36 -9.50 4.12 -13.02
CA PRO A 36 -10.10 3.83 -14.33
C PRO A 36 -9.10 3.95 -15.49
N ILE A 37 -7.89 4.48 -15.27
CA ILE A 37 -6.91 4.81 -16.33
C ILE A 37 -5.82 3.74 -16.52
N GLY A 38 -5.87 2.65 -15.74
CA GLY A 38 -4.96 1.51 -15.86
C GLY A 38 -3.62 1.65 -15.12
N ASP A 39 -3.35 2.83 -14.56
CA ASP A 39 -2.25 3.08 -13.62
C ASP A 39 -2.78 2.97 -12.20
N ASP A 40 -2.37 1.94 -11.47
CA ASP A 40 -2.87 1.67 -10.13
C ASP A 40 -1.86 1.94 -9.05
N PHE A 41 -2.38 2.22 -7.86
CA PHE A 41 -1.57 2.44 -6.68
C PHE A 41 -1.58 1.19 -5.81
N PHE A 42 -0.45 0.90 -5.19
CA PHE A 42 -0.27 -0.25 -4.33
C PHE A 42 0.32 0.21 -3.01
N LEU A 43 -0.38 -0.12 -1.92
CA LEU A 43 0.15 0.02 -0.58
C LEU A 43 0.70 -1.32 -0.12
N HIS A 44 1.89 -1.30 0.45
CA HIS A 44 2.48 -2.44 1.11
C HIS A 44 3.27 -2.00 2.33
N PHE A 45 3.38 -2.88 3.32
CA PHE A 45 4.09 -2.58 4.55
C PHE A 45 5.47 -3.24 4.55
N ASN A 46 6.51 -2.42 4.62
CA ASN A 46 7.88 -2.90 4.73
C ASN A 46 8.27 -3.05 6.20
N LEU A 47 7.92 -4.22 6.72
CA LEU A 47 8.14 -4.58 8.09
C LEU A 47 9.62 -4.91 8.35
N LYS A 48 10.21 -4.28 9.36
CA LYS A 48 11.58 -4.56 9.80
C LYS A 48 11.60 -5.76 10.76
N SER A 49 11.35 -6.94 10.22
CA SER A 49 11.40 -8.23 10.92
C SER A 49 12.07 -9.29 10.04
N GLY A 50 12.46 -10.43 10.63
CA GLY A 50 12.99 -11.57 9.87
C GLY A 50 14.08 -11.18 8.86
N PHE A 51 13.89 -11.56 7.58
CA PHE A 51 14.81 -11.23 6.49
C PHE A 51 14.95 -9.73 6.22
N ASN A 52 13.95 -8.91 6.58
CA ASN A 52 13.95 -7.46 6.44
C ASN A 52 14.53 -6.72 7.67
N ASN A 53 15.04 -7.43 8.68
CA ASN A 53 15.57 -6.76 9.88
C ASN A 53 16.78 -5.86 9.59
N GLY A 54 17.50 -6.10 8.50
CA GLY A 54 18.62 -5.26 8.04
C GLY A 54 18.21 -4.04 7.21
N THR A 55 16.92 -3.88 6.90
CA THR A 55 16.42 -2.79 6.06
C THR A 55 16.76 -1.43 6.67
N LYS A 56 17.42 -0.57 5.88
CA LYS A 56 17.77 0.80 6.26
C LYS A 56 16.72 1.80 5.77
N GLU A 57 16.36 1.74 4.50
CA GLU A 57 15.36 2.61 3.89
C GLU A 57 13.99 1.92 3.87
N GLY A 58 12.93 2.62 4.29
CA GLY A 58 11.58 2.06 4.30
C GLY A 58 11.30 1.14 5.49
N ALA A 59 12.22 1.00 6.43
CA ALA A 59 12.08 0.09 7.55
C ALA A 59 10.94 0.54 8.48
N ASN A 60 9.98 -0.36 8.74
CA ASN A 60 8.75 -0.04 9.47
C ASN A 60 8.00 1.15 8.85
N GLN A 61 7.82 1.14 7.53
CA GLN A 61 7.05 2.15 6.82
C GLN A 61 6.07 1.51 5.85
N VAL A 62 4.90 2.13 5.69
CA VAL A 62 3.97 1.82 4.60
C VAL A 62 4.45 2.55 3.36
N MET A 63 4.60 1.82 2.26
CA MET A 63 5.09 2.33 0.99
C MET A 63 3.94 2.39 0.00
N ILE A 64 3.86 3.51 -0.72
CA ILE A 64 2.88 3.70 -1.79
C ILE A 64 3.63 3.73 -3.10
N THR A 65 3.31 2.80 -3.99
CA THR A 65 3.87 2.74 -5.33
C THR A 65 2.77 2.90 -6.36
N LYS A 66 3.14 3.37 -7.56
CA LYS A 66 2.26 3.38 -8.74
C LYS A 66 2.87 2.51 -9.83
N THR A 67 2.06 1.69 -10.47
CA THR A 67 2.46 0.91 -11.65
C THR A 67 1.32 0.81 -12.65
N GLY A 68 1.68 0.72 -13.92
CA GLY A 68 0.71 0.57 -15.01
C GLY A 68 0.22 -0.86 -15.19
N ARG A 69 -0.68 -1.04 -16.17
CA ARG A 69 -1.19 -2.34 -16.63
C ARG A 69 -1.84 -3.16 -15.51
N GLU A 70 -2.54 -2.50 -14.60
CA GLU A 70 -3.29 -3.12 -13.52
C GLU A 70 -2.44 -3.89 -12.48
N GLY A 71 -1.12 -3.78 -12.56
CA GLY A 71 -0.18 -4.66 -11.85
C GLY A 71 -0.14 -6.10 -12.38
N ASN A 72 -0.78 -6.40 -13.51
CA ASN A 72 -0.86 -7.77 -14.08
C ASN A 72 0.29 -8.11 -15.02
N PHE A 73 0.97 -7.10 -15.57
CA PHE A 73 2.05 -7.27 -16.52
C PHE A 73 3.20 -6.33 -16.16
N TYR A 74 4.38 -6.61 -16.71
CA TYR A 74 5.54 -5.75 -16.51
C TYR A 74 5.23 -4.29 -16.92
N SER A 75 5.39 -3.39 -15.96
CA SER A 75 5.39 -1.95 -16.12
C SER A 75 6.34 -1.37 -15.07
N PRO A 76 7.08 -0.28 -15.36
CA PRO A 76 7.90 0.38 -14.36
C PRO A 76 7.05 0.82 -13.15
N SER A 77 7.55 0.53 -11.95
CA SER A 77 6.93 1.00 -10.70
C SER A 77 7.65 2.24 -10.18
N VAL A 78 6.88 3.21 -9.68
CA VAL A 78 7.39 4.44 -9.07
C VAL A 78 7.02 4.46 -7.59
N LEU A 79 7.99 4.74 -6.71
CA LEU A 79 7.74 4.99 -5.29
C LEU A 79 7.25 6.43 -5.09
N LEU A 80 6.06 6.58 -4.52
CA LEU A 80 5.40 7.87 -4.31
C LEU A 80 5.53 8.37 -2.88
N ALA A 81 5.41 7.48 -1.89
CA ALA A 81 5.48 7.84 -0.49
C ALA A 81 6.04 6.72 0.40
N LYS A 82 6.60 7.12 1.53
CA LYS A 82 6.99 6.27 2.66
C LYS A 82 6.39 6.87 3.93
N LEU A 83 5.42 6.19 4.51
CA LEU A 83 4.64 6.67 5.64
C LEU A 83 5.04 5.94 6.92
N SER A 84 5.49 6.71 7.90
CA SER A 84 5.65 6.26 9.28
C SER A 84 4.30 6.35 10.02
N ALA A 85 4.24 5.82 11.25
CA ALA A 85 3.08 6.02 12.12
C ALA A 85 2.72 7.52 12.26
N GLY A 86 1.43 7.84 12.17
CA GLY A 86 0.89 9.19 12.11
C GLY A 86 1.01 9.87 10.73
N GLY A 87 1.67 9.23 9.76
CA GLY A 87 1.85 9.77 8.42
C GLY A 87 0.60 9.64 7.55
N SER A 88 0.45 10.57 6.61
CA SER A 88 -0.61 10.52 5.59
C SER A 88 -0.08 10.85 4.21
N TRP A 89 -0.81 10.39 3.19
CA TRP A 89 -0.60 10.73 1.80
C TRP A 89 -1.95 10.87 1.11
N THR A 90 -2.06 11.82 0.20
CA THR A 90 -3.24 12.04 -0.64
C THR A 90 -2.82 11.94 -2.10
N SER A 91 -3.61 11.22 -2.90
CA SER A 91 -3.38 11.09 -4.33
C SER A 91 -3.76 12.38 -5.07
N ASP A 92 -3.31 12.49 -6.32
CA ASP A 92 -3.99 13.36 -7.29
C ASP A 92 -5.43 12.84 -7.55
N SER A 93 -6.28 13.67 -8.17
CA SER A 93 -7.70 13.37 -8.44
C SER A 93 -7.92 12.37 -9.58
N VAL A 94 -7.20 11.26 -9.57
CA VAL A 94 -7.16 10.23 -10.63
C VAL A 94 -8.17 9.10 -10.42
N PHE A 95 -8.93 9.14 -9.33
CA PHE A 95 -10.01 8.19 -9.04
C PHE A 95 -11.35 8.76 -9.49
N ASN A 96 -11.57 8.88 -10.80
CA ASN A 96 -12.76 9.54 -11.38
C ASN A 96 -12.94 11.01 -10.94
N GLY A 97 -11.85 11.75 -10.76
CA GLY A 97 -11.90 13.14 -10.29
C GLY A 97 -11.96 13.28 -8.76
N GLU A 98 -11.85 12.18 -8.02
CA GLU A 98 -11.73 12.17 -6.57
C GLU A 98 -10.29 11.87 -6.12
N ASP A 99 -9.94 12.38 -4.94
CA ASP A 99 -8.69 12.08 -4.25
C ASP A 99 -8.89 10.90 -3.29
N VAL A 100 -7.86 10.07 -3.14
CA VAL A 100 -7.80 9.03 -2.10
C VAL A 100 -6.76 9.43 -1.07
N THR A 101 -7.14 9.34 0.21
CA THR A 101 -6.22 9.58 1.33
C THR A 101 -5.89 8.27 2.04
N VAL A 102 -4.60 8.08 2.30
CA VAL A 102 -4.04 7.00 3.08
C VAL A 102 -3.49 7.59 4.38
N THR A 103 -3.92 7.04 5.51
CA THR A 103 -3.41 7.42 6.84
C THR A 103 -2.89 6.19 7.55
N VAL A 104 -1.67 6.26 8.08
CA VAL A 104 -1.09 5.21 8.92
C VAL A 104 -1.30 5.60 10.37
N ASN A 105 -2.31 5.03 11.01
CA ASN A 105 -2.63 5.37 12.40
C ASN A 105 -1.51 4.96 13.37
N SER A 106 -1.00 3.74 13.22
CA SER A 106 0.05 3.18 14.07
C SER A 106 0.86 2.13 13.32
N ILE A 107 2.05 1.84 13.83
CA ILE A 107 2.87 0.72 13.38
C ILE A 107 3.23 -0.10 14.61
N GLY A 108 2.96 -1.40 14.57
CA GLY A 108 3.28 -2.31 15.66
C GLY A 108 4.79 -2.34 15.93
N THR A 109 5.15 -2.32 17.21
CA THR A 109 6.50 -2.60 17.68
C THR A 109 6.54 -4.06 18.14
N TYR A 110 7.42 -4.88 17.56
CA TYR A 110 7.73 -6.21 18.11
C TYR A 110 8.50 -6.11 19.42
#